data_AF-A0A7S1MSC5-F1
#
_entry.id   AF-A0A7S1MSC5-F1
#
_cell.length_a   1.000
_cell.length_b   1.000
_cell.length_c   1.000
_cell.angle_alpha   90.00
_cell.angle_beta   90.00
_cell.angle_gamma   90.00
#
_symmetry.space_group_name_H-M   'P 1'
#
loop_
_entity.id
_entity.type
_entity.pdbx_description
1 polymer ?
#
loop_
_entity_poly.entity_id
_entity_poly.type
_entity_poly.pdbx_seq_one_letter_code
_entity_poly.pdbx_strand_id
1 'polypeptide(L)'
;ILAEHRILGCRSAAPLAPPFQARSSMKRPREEGQALIVGGRPRPALGAPRGSRPSSSTYVTGGQVVVISQVEDVEDPDAELKELTSRLDRCKGVLLSSSYEYPGRYAQWTLGFANPPLCLEAWNRRFRIKALNARGIPLLPVILGVVKGCAHVAECTDSADQIEGSVKEASGFFSEEERSKQPSIFSLIRLIVELFSSDEDQHLGLYGAFGYDLAFQFEKVKLHKERDPEQRDLVLYLPDELLVVNHQKQSSYRMRYDFVCKSADGVCCTKGLVGGGSDVPFCAREELPPGVTNRELEAGQFAKFVDKAK
;
A
#
# COMPACT_ATOMS: atom_id res chain seq x y z
N ILE A 1 18.67 41.66 64.44
CA ILE A 1 19.68 40.72 63.88
C ILE A 1 19.77 41.10 62.39
N LEU A 2 20.45 42.22 62.08
CA LEU A 2 21.87 42.32 61.67
C LEU A 2 22.16 41.46 60.44
N ALA A 3 22.74 41.91 59.32
CA ALA A 3 23.29 43.20 58.86
C ALA A 3 23.50 43.03 57.32
N GLU A 4 23.09 43.98 56.47
CA GLU A 4 23.94 44.99 55.80
C GLU A 4 25.21 44.47 55.09
N HIS A 5 25.36 44.78 53.79
CA HIS A 5 26.29 45.82 53.33
C HIS A 5 26.02 46.30 51.88
N ARG A 6 25.78 47.62 51.75
CA ARG A 6 25.91 48.48 50.56
C ARG A 6 27.39 48.69 50.19
N ILE A 7 27.76 49.15 48.99
CA ILE A 7 28.01 50.58 48.58
C ILE A 7 28.35 50.55 47.05
N LEU A 8 27.69 51.25 46.11
CA LEU A 8 27.62 52.70 45.73
C LEU A 8 28.84 53.28 44.96
N GLY A 9 28.58 53.91 43.79
CA GLY A 9 29.51 54.79 43.03
C GLY A 9 29.30 54.71 41.50
N CYS A 10 28.39 55.42 40.81
CA CYS A 10 28.22 56.85 40.50
C CYS A 10 29.02 57.40 39.27
N ARG A 11 28.27 57.97 38.31
CA ARG A 11 28.57 59.07 37.33
C ARG A 11 28.87 58.78 35.82
N SER A 12 27.87 59.13 34.99
CA SER A 12 27.81 60.26 34.04
C SER A 12 28.43 60.22 32.61
N ALA A 13 27.55 60.49 31.65
CA ALA A 13 27.64 61.31 30.42
C ALA A 13 28.22 60.75 29.09
N ALA A 14 27.45 61.02 28.03
CA ALA A 14 27.55 60.77 26.57
C ALA A 14 28.77 61.50 25.91
N PRO A 15 29.04 61.52 24.56
CA PRO A 15 28.09 61.35 23.42
C PRO A 15 28.63 60.87 22.01
N LEU A 16 27.70 60.84 21.03
CA LEU A 16 27.84 61.12 19.57
C LEU A 16 28.54 60.16 18.57
N ALA A 17 27.79 59.81 17.50
CA ALA A 17 28.24 59.25 16.20
C ALA A 17 28.98 60.32 15.33
N PRO A 18 29.69 60.02 14.21
CA PRO A 18 29.13 59.58 12.89
C PRO A 18 30.18 58.83 11.98
N PRO A 19 30.17 58.86 10.62
CA PRO A 19 29.12 58.70 9.61
C PRO A 19 29.37 57.52 8.61
N PHE A 20 28.38 57.35 7.74
CA PHE A 20 28.29 56.52 6.53
C PHE A 20 29.25 56.98 5.39
N GLN A 21 29.91 56.08 4.63
CA GLN A 21 29.94 56.06 3.14
C GLN A 21 30.79 54.93 2.48
N ALA A 22 30.17 54.32 1.46
CA ALA A 22 30.67 53.88 0.14
C ALA A 22 31.65 52.68 -0.07
N ARG A 23 31.05 51.64 -0.69
CA ARG A 23 31.50 50.81 -1.83
C ARG A 23 32.94 50.24 -1.87
N SER A 24 33.02 48.91 -1.87
CA SER A 24 33.92 48.17 -2.77
C SER A 24 33.35 46.81 -3.15
N SER A 25 33.55 46.45 -4.41
CA SER A 25 33.03 45.29 -5.12
C SER A 25 33.79 44.03 -4.72
N MET A 26 33.07 42.98 -4.32
CA MET A 26 33.56 41.60 -4.42
C MET A 26 32.40 40.66 -4.76
N LYS A 27 32.46 40.06 -5.94
CA LYS A 27 31.57 39.00 -6.41
C LYS A 27 31.56 37.86 -5.40
N ARG A 28 30.38 37.51 -4.86
CA ARG A 28 30.14 36.26 -4.14
C ARG A 28 29.33 35.29 -5.02
N PRO A 29 29.52 33.98 -4.87
CA PRO A 29 28.91 32.98 -5.74
C PRO A 29 27.39 32.94 -5.56
N ARG A 30 26.67 32.49 -6.59
CA ARG A 30 25.22 32.30 -6.58
C ARG A 30 24.81 31.46 -5.36
N GLU A 31 24.04 32.06 -4.46
CA GLU A 31 23.30 31.34 -3.42
C GLU A 31 22.30 30.39 -4.09
N GLU A 32 22.45 29.11 -3.80
CA GLU A 32 21.44 28.08 -3.99
C GLU A 32 20.17 28.50 -3.24
N GLY A 33 19.02 28.30 -3.89
CA GLY A 33 17.73 28.74 -3.39
C GLY A 33 17.45 28.23 -1.99
N GLN A 34 17.44 29.14 -1.02
CA GLN A 34 16.89 28.91 0.30
C GLN A 34 15.41 28.56 0.15
N ALA A 35 15.07 27.31 0.47
CA ALA A 35 13.69 26.90 0.65
C ALA A 35 13.10 27.71 1.81
N LEU A 36 12.20 28.65 1.50
CA LEU A 36 11.32 29.26 2.48
C LEU A 36 10.44 28.17 3.09
N ILE A 37 10.78 27.73 4.30
CA ILE A 37 9.88 26.94 5.14
C ILE A 37 9.00 27.93 5.91
N VAL A 38 7.76 28.10 5.45
CA VAL A 38 6.69 28.75 6.21
C VAL A 38 5.69 27.68 6.62
N GLY A 39 5.71 27.30 7.89
CA GLY A 39 4.50 26.97 8.67
C GLY A 39 3.64 25.77 8.28
N GLY A 40 4.19 24.70 7.69
CA GLY A 40 3.45 23.45 7.47
C GLY A 40 4.34 22.23 7.69
N ARG A 41 3.84 21.22 8.42
CA ARG A 41 4.50 19.90 8.45
C ARG A 41 4.68 19.43 6.99
N PRO A 42 5.86 18.93 6.58
CA PRO A 42 6.01 18.37 5.24
C PRO A 42 4.95 17.29 5.06
N ARG A 43 4.04 17.48 4.09
CA ARG A 43 3.07 16.45 3.76
C ARG A 43 3.85 15.24 3.22
N PRO A 44 3.65 14.03 3.74
CA PRO A 44 4.26 12.85 3.17
C PRO A 44 3.91 12.78 1.69
N ALA A 45 4.90 12.45 0.85
CA ALA A 45 4.61 12.17 -0.55
C ALA A 45 3.64 10.97 -0.64
N LEU A 46 2.76 10.97 -1.64
CA LEU A 46 1.80 9.90 -1.84
C LEU A 46 2.57 8.57 -2.04
N GLY A 47 2.22 7.57 -1.23
CA GLY A 47 2.84 6.24 -1.28
C GLY A 47 4.05 6.02 -0.37
N ALA A 48 4.70 7.06 0.15
CA ALA A 48 5.79 6.86 1.12
C ALA A 48 5.25 6.40 2.48
N PRO A 49 5.84 5.37 3.12
CA PRO A 49 5.55 5.05 4.52
C PRO A 49 5.72 6.30 5.39
N ARG A 50 4.74 6.61 6.25
CA ARG A 50 4.79 7.80 7.08
C ARG A 50 5.63 7.51 8.33
N GLY A 51 6.64 8.33 8.55
CA GLY A 51 7.46 8.25 9.76
C GLY A 51 8.87 7.70 9.52
N SER A 52 9.48 7.23 10.61
CA SER A 52 10.80 6.61 10.63
C SER A 52 10.72 5.14 10.21
N ARG A 53 11.87 4.56 9.90
CA ARG A 53 12.02 3.12 9.71
C ARG A 53 11.45 2.35 10.92
N PRO A 54 10.67 1.27 10.72
CA PRO A 54 10.15 0.47 11.81
C PRO A 54 11.27 -0.34 12.49
N SER A 55 11.07 -0.64 13.78
CA SER A 55 11.90 -1.58 14.54
C SER A 55 11.16 -2.90 14.76
N SER A 56 11.90 -3.99 14.91
CA SER A 56 11.32 -5.27 15.35
C SER A 56 10.51 -5.07 16.64
N SER A 57 9.29 -5.57 16.65
CA SER A 57 8.34 -5.34 17.75
C SER A 57 7.22 -6.37 17.73
N THR A 58 6.53 -6.46 18.87
CA THR A 58 5.28 -7.20 18.98
C THR A 58 4.17 -6.21 19.32
N TYR A 59 3.09 -6.21 18.55
CA TYR A 59 1.95 -5.31 18.74
C TYR A 59 0.62 -6.05 18.54
N VAL A 60 -0.49 -5.39 18.86
CA VAL A 60 -1.83 -5.94 18.74
C VAL A 60 -2.65 -5.04 17.81
N THR A 61 -3.24 -5.64 16.77
CA THR A 61 -4.05 -4.92 15.80
C THR A 61 -5.42 -4.54 16.37
N GLY A 62 -6.15 -3.65 15.68
CA GLY A 62 -7.55 -3.34 16.00
C GLY A 62 -8.43 -4.60 16.08
N GLY A 63 -8.15 -5.59 15.22
CA GLY A 63 -8.79 -6.91 15.20
C GLY A 63 -8.34 -7.91 16.26
N GLN A 64 -7.56 -7.49 17.26
CA GLN A 64 -7.03 -8.36 18.33
C GLN A 64 -6.10 -9.48 17.82
N VAL A 65 -5.45 -9.26 16.66
CA VAL A 65 -4.39 -10.14 16.17
C VAL A 65 -3.08 -9.67 16.78
N VAL A 66 -2.34 -10.58 17.42
CA VAL A 66 -0.98 -10.27 17.88
C VAL A 66 -0.05 -10.45 16.69
N VAL A 67 0.71 -9.42 16.35
CA VAL A 67 1.69 -9.44 15.26
C VAL A 67 3.08 -9.35 15.86
N ILE A 68 3.94 -10.28 15.47
CA ILE A 68 5.37 -10.28 15.78
C ILE A 68 6.08 -9.88 14.50
N SER A 69 6.57 -8.64 14.46
CA SER A 69 7.29 -8.06 13.32
C SER A 69 8.78 -8.12 13.56
N GLN A 70 9.52 -8.72 12.63
CA GLN A 70 10.97 -8.74 12.60
C GLN A 70 11.46 -7.90 11.43
N VAL A 71 12.33 -6.94 11.72
CA VAL A 71 12.92 -6.04 10.72
C VAL A 71 14.42 -6.31 10.63
N GLU A 72 14.88 -6.62 9.43
CA GLU A 72 16.28 -6.89 9.10
C GLU A 72 16.80 -5.88 8.07
N ASP A 73 18.05 -5.47 8.21
CA ASP A 73 18.73 -4.67 7.20
C ASP A 73 18.92 -5.46 5.90
N VAL A 74 18.80 -4.75 4.78
CA VAL A 74 19.13 -5.27 3.47
C VAL A 74 20.39 -4.57 2.99
N GLU A 75 21.49 -5.33 2.93
CA GLU A 75 22.81 -4.81 2.54
C GLU A 75 22.87 -4.46 1.05
N ASP A 76 22.35 -5.33 0.19
CA ASP A 76 22.30 -5.13 -1.26
C ASP A 76 20.84 -5.11 -1.77
N PRO A 77 20.18 -3.94 -1.75
CA PRO A 77 18.79 -3.82 -2.18
C PRO A 77 18.61 -4.10 -3.68
N ASP A 78 19.62 -3.85 -4.51
CA ASP A 78 19.52 -4.06 -5.95
C ASP A 78 19.52 -5.56 -6.28
N ALA A 79 20.39 -6.33 -5.62
CA ALA A 79 20.39 -7.79 -5.73
C ALA A 79 19.06 -8.40 -5.24
N GLU A 80 18.54 -7.92 -4.11
CA GLU A 80 17.26 -8.40 -3.55
C GLU A 80 16.05 -8.05 -4.43
N LEU A 81 16.03 -6.86 -5.03
CA LEU A 81 15.01 -6.48 -6.00
C LEU A 81 15.08 -7.32 -7.28
N LYS A 82 16.29 -7.64 -7.75
CA LYS A 82 16.49 -8.50 -8.93
C LYS A 82 16.03 -9.92 -8.66
N GLU A 83 16.34 -10.46 -7.49
CA GLU A 83 15.87 -11.79 -7.07
C GLU A 83 14.34 -11.81 -6.94
N LEU A 84 13.76 -10.83 -6.25
CA LEU A 84 12.31 -10.70 -6.15
C LEU A 84 11.64 -10.64 -7.52
N THR A 85 12.16 -9.82 -8.43
CA THR A 85 11.64 -9.71 -9.81
C THR A 85 11.68 -11.07 -10.51
N SER A 86 12.80 -11.80 -10.40
CA SER A 86 12.96 -13.13 -11.01
C SER A 86 12.02 -14.19 -10.41
N ARG A 87 11.65 -14.04 -9.13
CA ARG A 87 10.65 -14.89 -8.47
C ARG A 87 9.23 -14.58 -8.94
N LEU A 88 8.91 -13.32 -9.21
CA LEU A 88 7.57 -12.90 -9.64
C LEU A 88 7.17 -13.39 -11.03
N ASP A 89 8.13 -13.84 -11.85
CA ASP A 89 7.84 -14.55 -13.10
C ASP A 89 7.15 -15.91 -12.89
N ARG A 90 7.21 -16.45 -11.67
CA ARG A 90 6.84 -17.83 -11.33
C ARG A 90 5.93 -17.93 -10.10
N CYS A 91 6.04 -16.99 -9.20
CA CYS A 91 5.37 -17.00 -7.91
C CYS A 91 4.35 -15.86 -7.81
N LYS A 92 3.29 -16.07 -7.03
CA LYS A 92 2.36 -14.98 -6.69
C LYS A 92 3.08 -13.95 -5.83
N GLY A 93 2.82 -12.67 -6.08
CA GLY A 93 3.42 -11.58 -5.32
C GLY A 93 3.16 -10.24 -5.98
N VAL A 94 3.82 -9.22 -5.45
CA VAL A 94 3.67 -7.83 -5.90
C VAL A 94 5.03 -7.15 -5.85
N LEU A 95 5.29 -6.31 -6.85
CA LEU A 95 6.35 -5.31 -6.83
C LEU A 95 5.75 -3.96 -7.21
N LEU A 96 5.79 -3.01 -6.29
CA LEU A 96 5.39 -1.63 -6.48
C LEU A 96 6.65 -0.79 -6.50
N SER A 97 6.94 -0.13 -7.62
CA SER A 97 8.12 0.73 -7.75
C SER A 97 7.73 2.10 -8.29
N SER A 98 8.21 3.14 -7.61
CA SER A 98 8.11 4.52 -8.07
C SER A 98 9.52 5.07 -8.27
N SER A 99 9.89 5.31 -9.54
CA SER A 99 11.17 5.93 -9.92
C SER A 99 11.08 7.45 -10.05
N TYR A 100 9.87 8.01 -10.02
CA TYR A 100 9.62 9.43 -10.22
C TYR A 100 9.53 10.17 -8.89
N GLU A 101 10.28 11.26 -8.76
CA GLU A 101 10.19 12.17 -7.62
C GLU A 101 9.46 13.44 -8.03
N TYR A 102 8.49 13.83 -7.21
CA TYR A 102 7.96 15.18 -7.23
C TYR A 102 7.75 15.63 -5.78
N PRO A 103 8.42 16.70 -5.32
CA PRO A 103 8.36 17.14 -3.92
C PRO A 103 6.92 17.26 -3.41
N GLY A 104 6.63 16.58 -2.30
CA GLY A 104 5.30 16.55 -1.68
C GLY A 104 4.22 15.78 -2.44
N ARG A 105 4.53 15.09 -3.54
CA ARG A 105 3.58 14.27 -4.30
C ARG A 105 4.04 12.84 -4.56
N TYR A 106 5.28 12.62 -5.00
CA TYR A 106 5.82 11.28 -5.27
C TYR A 106 7.15 11.10 -4.57
N ALA A 107 7.32 9.96 -3.89
CA ALA A 107 8.60 9.54 -3.35
C ALA A 107 9.18 8.43 -4.21
N GLN A 108 10.51 8.33 -4.21
CA GLN A 108 11.20 7.17 -4.75
C GLN A 108 11.24 6.07 -3.70
N TRP A 109 10.34 5.11 -3.85
CA TRP A 109 10.27 3.94 -2.98
C TRP A 109 9.91 2.72 -3.82
N THR A 110 10.42 1.58 -3.37
CA THR A 110 10.05 0.28 -3.93
C THR A 110 9.66 -0.63 -2.79
N LEU A 111 8.55 -1.34 -2.96
CA LEU A 111 8.06 -2.35 -2.02
C LEU A 111 7.69 -3.59 -2.81
N GLY A 112 8.00 -4.75 -2.26
CA GLY A 112 7.49 -5.97 -2.85
C GLY A 112 7.69 -7.21 -2.01
N PHE A 113 7.08 -8.28 -2.47
CA PHE A 113 7.06 -9.58 -1.79
C PHE A 113 6.65 -10.67 -2.77
N ALA A 114 6.97 -11.90 -2.41
CA ALA A 114 6.55 -13.09 -3.15
C ALA A 114 6.08 -14.16 -2.17
N ASN A 115 5.18 -15.03 -2.62
CA ASN A 115 4.55 -16.09 -1.85
C ASN A 115 3.75 -15.61 -0.61
N PRO A 116 2.83 -14.64 -0.77
CA PRO A 116 2.00 -14.19 0.33
C PRO A 116 1.11 -15.32 0.86
N PRO A 117 0.79 -15.35 2.17
CA PRO A 117 -0.04 -16.39 2.79
C PRO A 117 -1.51 -16.34 2.37
N LEU A 118 -2.06 -15.16 2.04
CA LEU A 118 -3.46 -14.99 1.69
C LEU A 118 -3.66 -14.23 0.39
N CYS A 119 -4.73 -14.57 -0.32
CA CYS A 119 -5.24 -13.88 -1.49
C CYS A 119 -6.74 -13.59 -1.32
N LEU A 120 -7.14 -12.34 -1.52
CA LEU A 120 -8.52 -11.90 -1.69
C LEU A 120 -8.75 -11.62 -3.18
N GLU A 121 -9.73 -12.29 -3.75
CA GLU A 121 -10.17 -12.14 -5.13
C GLU A 121 -11.64 -11.75 -5.16
N ALA A 122 -12.06 -11.01 -6.18
CA ALA A 122 -13.48 -10.73 -6.41
C ALA A 122 -13.86 -10.78 -7.89
N TRP A 123 -15.09 -11.18 -8.14
CA TRP A 123 -15.76 -11.20 -9.44
C TRP A 123 -17.15 -10.62 -9.28
N ASN A 124 -17.32 -9.37 -9.72
CA ASN A 124 -18.48 -8.57 -9.41
C ASN A 124 -18.73 -8.57 -7.88
N ARG A 125 -19.85 -9.12 -7.42
CA ARG A 125 -20.22 -9.17 -6.00
C ARG A 125 -19.69 -10.41 -5.27
N ARG A 126 -19.17 -11.40 -6.00
CA ARG A 126 -18.62 -12.61 -5.40
C ARG A 126 -17.19 -12.36 -4.95
N PHE A 127 -16.79 -12.97 -3.85
CA PHE A 127 -15.43 -12.89 -3.35
C PHE A 127 -14.92 -14.27 -2.92
N ARG A 128 -13.60 -14.39 -2.91
CA ARG A 128 -12.87 -15.53 -2.36
C ARG A 128 -11.68 -15.03 -1.56
N ILE A 129 -11.51 -15.53 -0.35
CA ILE A 129 -10.32 -15.35 0.48
C ILE A 129 -9.66 -16.72 0.61
N LYS A 130 -8.47 -16.89 0.07
CA LYS A 130 -7.79 -18.18 -0.01
C LYS A 130 -6.44 -18.14 0.70
N ALA A 131 -6.17 -19.17 1.50
CA ALA A 131 -4.84 -19.50 1.97
C ALA A 131 -4.01 -20.08 0.82
N LEU A 132 -2.89 -19.42 0.53
CA LEU A 132 -1.97 -19.83 -0.54
C LEU A 132 -0.87 -20.79 -0.04
N ASN A 133 -0.69 -20.87 1.27
CA ASN A 133 0.26 -21.75 1.94
C ASN A 133 -0.19 -22.04 3.39
N ALA A 134 0.59 -22.84 4.12
CA ALA A 134 0.27 -23.23 5.49
C ALA A 134 0.16 -22.04 6.46
N ARG A 135 0.85 -20.93 6.19
CA ARG A 135 0.80 -19.71 7.02
C ARG A 135 -0.50 -18.92 6.83
N GLY A 136 -1.22 -19.12 5.73
CA GLY A 136 -2.54 -18.52 5.51
C GLY A 136 -3.67 -19.20 6.28
N ILE A 137 -3.57 -20.51 6.52
CA ILE A 137 -4.63 -21.31 7.15
C ILE A 137 -5.02 -20.78 8.55
N PRO A 138 -4.07 -20.47 9.46
CA PRO A 138 -4.39 -19.90 10.78
C PRO A 138 -5.15 -18.57 10.73
N LEU A 139 -5.07 -17.82 9.63
CA LEU A 139 -5.68 -16.50 9.49
C LEU A 139 -7.15 -16.58 9.08
N LEU A 140 -7.57 -17.67 8.43
CA LEU A 140 -8.93 -17.83 7.93
C LEU A 140 -9.99 -17.79 9.03
N PRO A 141 -9.84 -18.46 10.20
CA PRO A 141 -10.87 -18.43 11.25
C PRO A 141 -11.16 -17.03 11.81
N VAL A 142 -10.13 -16.19 11.99
CA VAL A 142 -10.33 -14.81 12.48
C VAL A 142 -10.98 -13.92 11.40
N ILE A 143 -10.60 -14.11 10.13
CA ILE A 143 -11.24 -13.42 9.00
C ILE A 143 -12.70 -13.85 8.86
N LEU A 144 -12.99 -15.15 8.98
CA LEU A 144 -14.34 -15.69 8.92
C LEU A 144 -15.25 -15.09 9.99
N GLY A 145 -14.73 -14.89 11.21
CA GLY A 145 -15.44 -14.26 12.32
C GLY A 145 -15.93 -12.84 11.96
N VAL A 146 -15.04 -12.00 11.39
CA VAL A 146 -15.44 -10.66 10.97
C VAL A 146 -16.35 -10.67 9.75
N VAL A 147 -16.11 -11.57 8.79
CA VAL A 147 -16.93 -11.71 7.56
C VAL A 147 -18.37 -12.11 7.92
N LYS A 148 -18.56 -13.10 8.80
CA LYS A 148 -19.89 -13.52 9.28
C LYS A 148 -20.62 -12.42 10.05
N GLY A 149 -19.88 -11.53 10.73
CA GLY A 149 -20.44 -10.37 11.41
C GLY A 149 -20.75 -9.16 10.52
N CYS A 150 -20.33 -9.18 9.25
CA CYS A 150 -20.45 -8.02 8.37
C CYS A 150 -21.87 -7.88 7.79
N ALA A 151 -22.54 -6.78 8.10
CA ALA A 151 -23.89 -6.50 7.59
C ALA A 151 -23.99 -6.39 6.05
N HIS A 152 -22.87 -6.14 5.36
CA HIS A 152 -22.81 -6.01 3.91
C HIS A 152 -22.55 -7.33 3.18
N VAL A 153 -22.21 -8.41 3.90
CA VAL A 153 -22.07 -9.74 3.32
C VAL A 153 -23.46 -10.37 3.23
N ALA A 154 -23.80 -10.91 2.06
CA ALA A 154 -25.09 -11.55 1.81
C ALA A 154 -25.06 -13.02 2.27
N GLU A 155 -24.02 -13.72 1.86
CA GLU A 155 -23.75 -15.12 2.19
C GLU A 155 -22.25 -15.36 2.25
N CYS A 156 -21.83 -16.31 3.08
CA CYS A 156 -20.47 -16.83 3.05
C CYS A 156 -20.45 -18.30 3.48
N THR A 157 -19.53 -19.03 2.89
CA THR A 157 -19.21 -20.43 3.20
C THR A 157 -17.71 -20.55 3.40
N ASP A 158 -17.31 -21.41 4.31
CA ASP A 158 -15.91 -21.67 4.61
C ASP A 158 -15.54 -23.13 4.36
N SER A 159 -14.25 -23.34 4.15
CA SER A 159 -13.61 -24.64 3.99
C SER A 159 -12.21 -24.57 4.62
N ALA A 160 -11.45 -25.65 4.55
CA ALA A 160 -10.14 -25.72 5.20
C ALA A 160 -9.15 -24.65 4.71
N ASP A 161 -9.19 -24.27 3.43
CA ASP A 161 -8.20 -23.37 2.81
C ASP A 161 -8.81 -22.10 2.19
N GLN A 162 -10.13 -21.89 2.27
CA GLN A 162 -10.75 -20.70 1.71
C GLN A 162 -12.11 -20.34 2.33
N ILE A 163 -12.46 -19.06 2.19
CA ILE A 163 -13.78 -18.47 2.46
C ILE A 163 -14.30 -17.93 1.13
N GLU A 164 -15.52 -18.31 0.77
CA GLU A 164 -16.22 -17.80 -0.42
C GLU A 164 -17.53 -17.14 -0.01
N GLY A 165 -17.99 -16.17 -0.79
CA GLY A 165 -19.26 -15.52 -0.50
C GLY A 165 -19.62 -14.43 -1.49
N SER A 166 -20.64 -13.66 -1.14
CA SER A 166 -21.05 -12.50 -1.92
C SER A 166 -21.41 -11.31 -1.03
N VAL A 167 -21.21 -10.10 -1.54
CA VAL A 167 -21.66 -8.86 -0.90
C VAL A 167 -23.04 -8.47 -1.43
N LYS A 168 -23.86 -7.86 -0.57
CA LYS A 168 -25.20 -7.40 -0.92
C LYS A 168 -25.16 -6.38 -2.06
N GLU A 169 -26.24 -6.33 -2.82
CA GLU A 169 -26.49 -5.22 -3.72
C GLU A 169 -26.88 -3.97 -2.92
N ALA A 170 -26.46 -2.80 -3.41
CA ALA A 170 -26.94 -1.54 -2.88
C ALA A 170 -28.43 -1.38 -3.20
N SER A 171 -29.27 -1.22 -2.18
CA SER A 171 -30.71 -1.07 -2.34
C SER A 171 -31.16 0.35 -1.99
N GLY A 172 -32.00 0.94 -2.84
CA GLY A 172 -32.66 2.23 -2.58
C GLY A 172 -32.01 3.43 -3.27
N PHE A 173 -32.66 4.59 -3.14
CA PHE A 173 -32.06 5.88 -3.51
C PHE A 173 -31.13 6.33 -2.39
N PHE A 174 -29.94 6.76 -2.75
CA PHE A 174 -28.96 7.33 -1.84
C PHE A 174 -28.45 8.65 -2.40
N SER A 175 -28.06 9.56 -1.51
CA SER A 175 -27.37 10.79 -1.92
C SER A 175 -25.95 10.47 -2.40
N GLU A 176 -25.35 11.35 -3.19
CA GLU A 176 -23.96 11.16 -3.67
C GLU A 176 -22.97 10.92 -2.52
N GLU A 177 -23.18 11.57 -1.39
CA GLU A 177 -22.35 11.45 -0.18
C GLU A 177 -22.44 10.07 0.47
N GLU A 178 -23.57 9.37 0.31
CA GLU A 178 -23.81 8.03 0.85
C GLU A 178 -23.34 6.91 -0.10
N ARG A 179 -22.98 7.23 -1.34
CA ARG A 179 -22.55 6.27 -2.37
C ARG A 179 -21.37 5.42 -1.92
N SER A 180 -20.41 6.02 -1.22
CA SER A 180 -19.20 5.33 -0.73
C SER A 180 -19.44 4.40 0.48
N LYS A 181 -20.60 4.55 1.15
CA LYS A 181 -21.06 3.75 2.30
C LYS A 181 -21.94 2.59 1.88
N GLN A 182 -22.33 2.51 0.62
CA GLN A 182 -23.16 1.43 0.11
C GLN A 182 -22.43 0.08 0.19
N PRO A 183 -23.18 -1.04 0.35
CA PRO A 183 -22.60 -2.37 0.27
C PRO A 183 -21.80 -2.56 -1.03
N SER A 184 -20.54 -2.90 -0.90
CA SER A 184 -19.64 -3.20 -2.03
C SER A 184 -18.51 -4.09 -1.55
N ILE A 185 -17.68 -4.57 -2.49
CA ILE A 185 -16.49 -5.34 -2.12
C ILE A 185 -15.52 -4.52 -1.26
N PHE A 186 -15.57 -3.19 -1.34
CA PHE A 186 -14.79 -2.32 -0.45
C PHE A 186 -15.23 -2.41 1.00
N SER A 187 -16.47 -2.79 1.30
CA SER A 187 -16.90 -3.08 2.67
C SER A 187 -16.10 -4.26 3.25
N LEU A 188 -15.86 -5.30 2.45
CA LEU A 188 -15.03 -6.44 2.83
C LEU A 188 -13.54 -6.06 2.96
N ILE A 189 -13.02 -5.27 2.01
CA ILE A 189 -11.63 -4.80 2.06
C ILE A 189 -11.37 -3.98 3.33
N ARG A 190 -12.25 -3.02 3.65
CA ARG A 190 -12.14 -2.19 4.85
C ARG A 190 -12.15 -3.04 6.12
N LEU A 191 -13.04 -4.03 6.19
CA LEU A 191 -13.14 -4.96 7.31
C LEU A 191 -11.84 -5.75 7.52
N ILE A 192 -11.24 -6.27 6.44
CA ILE A 192 -9.97 -7.01 6.53
C ILE A 192 -8.81 -6.08 6.88
N VAL A 193 -8.77 -4.88 6.31
CA VAL A 193 -7.76 -3.86 6.68
C VAL A 193 -7.87 -3.50 8.15
N GLU A 194 -9.07 -3.26 8.66
CA GLU A 194 -9.32 -2.95 10.08
C GLU A 194 -8.86 -4.09 10.99
N LEU A 195 -9.12 -5.35 10.60
CA LEU A 195 -8.69 -6.54 11.33
C LEU A 195 -7.16 -6.59 11.53
N PHE A 196 -6.37 -6.18 10.53
CA PHE A 196 -4.90 -6.22 10.59
C PHE A 196 -4.23 -4.87 10.85
N SER A 197 -4.98 -3.78 10.97
CA SER A 197 -4.43 -2.43 11.16
C SER A 197 -3.91 -2.19 12.57
N SER A 198 -2.82 -1.42 12.68
CA SER A 198 -2.22 -0.96 13.93
C SER A 198 -1.54 0.39 13.69
N ASP A 199 -1.44 1.25 14.71
CA ASP A 199 -0.69 2.51 14.60
C ASP A 199 0.83 2.29 14.66
N GLU A 200 1.24 1.11 15.14
CA GLU A 200 2.61 0.64 15.35
C GLU A 200 3.29 0.24 14.03
N ASP A 201 2.52 -0.16 13.02
CA ASP A 201 3.04 -0.58 11.72
C ASP A 201 2.13 -0.14 10.58
N GLN A 202 2.71 0.62 9.65
CA GLN A 202 1.99 1.13 8.47
C GLN A 202 2.20 0.29 7.21
N HIS A 203 3.03 -0.77 7.27
CA HIS A 203 3.33 -1.63 6.13
C HIS A 203 2.44 -2.87 6.08
N LEU A 204 1.93 -3.34 7.20
CA LEU A 204 1.01 -4.49 7.19
C LEU A 204 -0.33 -4.08 6.56
N GLY A 205 -0.67 -4.69 5.42
CA GLY A 205 -1.86 -4.33 4.67
C GLY A 205 -2.10 -5.19 3.43
N LEU A 206 -3.13 -4.83 2.67
CA LEU A 206 -3.51 -5.52 1.44
C LEU A 206 -2.87 -4.86 0.22
N TYR A 207 -2.22 -5.67 -0.61
CA TYR A 207 -1.47 -5.21 -1.79
C TYR A 207 -1.87 -5.97 -3.04
N GLY A 208 -2.09 -5.27 -4.14
CA GLY A 208 -2.38 -5.90 -5.42
C GLY A 208 -3.02 -4.95 -6.41
N ALA A 209 -3.95 -5.47 -7.20
CA ALA A 209 -4.54 -4.76 -8.33
C ALA A 209 -6.06 -4.66 -8.23
N PHE A 210 -6.57 -3.51 -8.67
CA PHE A 210 -7.99 -3.27 -8.91
C PHE A 210 -8.21 -3.24 -10.42
N GLY A 211 -9.11 -4.10 -10.90
CA GLY A 211 -9.55 -4.16 -12.28
C GLY A 211 -10.52 -3.04 -12.63
N TYR A 212 -10.66 -2.76 -13.92
CA TYR A 212 -11.53 -1.70 -14.43
C TYR A 212 -13.01 -1.94 -14.09
N ASP A 213 -13.46 -3.19 -14.23
CA ASP A 213 -14.87 -3.57 -14.06
C ASP A 213 -15.37 -3.40 -12.61
N LEU A 214 -14.46 -3.23 -11.65
CA LEU A 214 -14.78 -2.88 -10.26
C LEU A 214 -15.63 -1.59 -10.15
N ALA A 215 -15.44 -0.64 -11.08
CA ALA A 215 -16.21 0.60 -11.12
C ALA A 215 -17.72 0.34 -11.33
N PHE A 216 -18.09 -0.77 -11.96
CA PHE A 216 -19.48 -1.11 -12.24
C PHE A 216 -20.26 -1.57 -11.00
N GLN A 217 -19.60 -1.72 -9.85
CA GLN A 217 -20.30 -1.84 -8.57
C GLN A 217 -20.95 -0.51 -8.13
N PHE A 218 -20.48 0.62 -8.65
CA PHE A 218 -20.97 1.95 -8.30
C PHE A 218 -21.73 2.63 -9.44
N GLU A 219 -21.34 2.35 -10.68
CA GLU A 219 -21.95 2.94 -11.88
C GLU A 219 -22.65 1.87 -12.72
N LYS A 220 -23.93 2.10 -13.02
CA LYS A 220 -24.67 1.21 -13.93
C LYS A 220 -24.30 1.53 -15.38
N VAL A 221 -23.41 0.74 -15.96
CA VAL A 221 -22.99 0.85 -17.36
C VAL A 221 -23.45 -0.37 -18.14
N LYS A 222 -24.00 -0.15 -19.34
CA LYS A 222 -24.35 -1.24 -20.26
C LYS A 222 -23.07 -1.82 -20.86
N LEU A 223 -22.79 -3.09 -20.61
CA LEU A 223 -21.67 -3.80 -21.23
C LEU A 223 -21.98 -4.10 -22.70
N HIS A 224 -21.08 -3.70 -23.60
CA HIS A 224 -21.17 -3.97 -25.03
C HIS A 224 -20.24 -5.10 -25.50
N LYS A 225 -19.33 -5.54 -24.64
CA LYS A 225 -18.41 -6.65 -24.89
C LYS A 225 -18.64 -7.71 -23.84
N GLU A 226 -18.64 -8.97 -24.23
CA GLU A 226 -18.64 -10.10 -23.31
C GLU A 226 -17.38 -10.07 -22.44
N ARG A 227 -17.49 -10.63 -21.24
CA ARG A 227 -16.37 -10.77 -20.31
C ARG A 227 -16.11 -12.24 -20.09
N ASP A 228 -14.83 -12.58 -19.95
CA ASP A 228 -14.46 -13.88 -19.42
C ASP A 228 -15.01 -13.98 -17.98
N PRO A 229 -15.82 -14.98 -17.65
CA PRO A 229 -16.36 -15.15 -16.29
C PRO A 229 -15.27 -15.33 -15.22
N GLU A 230 -14.06 -15.75 -15.60
CA GLU A 230 -12.91 -15.89 -14.72
C GLU A 230 -12.12 -14.57 -14.55
N GLN A 231 -12.48 -13.51 -15.28
CA GLN A 231 -11.86 -12.20 -15.14
C GLN A 231 -12.13 -11.60 -13.76
N ARG A 232 -11.07 -11.40 -12.99
CA ARG A 232 -11.11 -10.84 -11.63
C ARG A 232 -11.26 -9.32 -11.68
N ASP A 233 -12.15 -8.79 -10.85
CA ASP A 233 -12.31 -7.35 -10.60
C ASP A 233 -11.27 -6.83 -9.62
N LEU A 234 -10.72 -7.69 -8.75
CA LEU A 234 -9.58 -7.36 -7.91
C LEU A 234 -8.84 -8.62 -7.48
N VAL A 235 -7.55 -8.42 -7.19
CA VAL A 235 -6.68 -9.41 -6.54
C VAL A 235 -5.81 -8.66 -5.54
N LEU A 236 -5.95 -8.98 -4.26
CA LEU A 236 -5.20 -8.38 -3.17
C LEU A 236 -4.57 -9.48 -2.32
N TYR A 237 -3.34 -9.27 -1.88
CA TYR A 237 -2.60 -10.20 -1.05
C TYR A 237 -2.32 -9.59 0.32
N LEU A 238 -2.38 -10.41 1.36
CA LEU A 238 -1.82 -10.08 2.67
C LEU A 238 -0.43 -10.74 2.74
N PRO A 239 0.67 -9.99 2.80
CA PRO A 239 2.02 -10.53 2.88
C PRO A 239 2.41 -10.86 4.33
N ASP A 240 3.27 -11.85 4.50
CA ASP A 240 4.00 -12.14 5.75
C ASP A 240 5.50 -11.81 5.66
N GLU A 241 5.96 -11.37 4.49
CA GLU A 241 7.28 -10.81 4.26
C GLU A 241 7.15 -9.61 3.32
N LEU A 242 7.89 -8.53 3.59
CA LEU A 242 7.95 -7.33 2.77
C LEU A 242 9.39 -6.87 2.60
N LEU A 243 9.85 -6.70 1.36
CA LEU A 243 11.07 -5.96 1.04
C LEU A 243 10.69 -4.50 0.82
N VAL A 244 11.33 -3.59 1.55
CA VAL A 244 11.14 -2.14 1.43
C VAL A 244 12.48 -1.49 1.11
N VAL A 245 12.52 -0.73 0.01
CA VAL A 245 13.69 0.01 -0.45
C VAL A 245 13.31 1.49 -0.58
N ASN A 246 13.88 2.31 0.31
CA ASN A 246 13.75 3.75 0.27
C ASN A 246 15.01 4.37 -0.34
N HIS A 247 14.93 4.71 -1.62
CA HIS A 247 16.05 5.29 -2.38
C HIS A 247 16.49 6.65 -1.84
N GLN A 248 15.54 7.46 -1.36
CA GLN A 248 15.83 8.81 -0.85
C GLN A 248 16.58 8.79 0.50
N LYS A 249 16.19 7.88 1.39
CA LYS A 249 16.78 7.77 2.74
C LYS A 249 17.93 6.76 2.79
N GLN A 250 18.30 6.15 1.65
CA GLN A 250 19.23 5.03 1.56
C GLN A 250 18.95 3.98 2.65
N SER A 251 17.66 3.64 2.82
CA SER A 251 17.20 2.75 3.87
C SER A 251 16.45 1.59 3.23
N SER A 252 17.03 0.41 3.39
CA SER A 252 16.49 -0.83 2.82
C SER A 252 16.39 -1.87 3.91
N TYR A 253 15.23 -2.52 3.99
CA TYR A 253 14.96 -3.49 5.03
C TYR A 253 13.92 -4.50 4.59
N ARG A 254 13.96 -5.65 5.25
CA ARG A 254 12.98 -6.70 5.13
C ARG A 254 12.17 -6.80 6.41
N MET A 255 10.85 -6.80 6.29
CA MET A 255 9.94 -7.05 7.39
C MET A 255 9.39 -8.46 7.26
N ARG A 256 9.38 -9.24 8.34
CA ARG A 256 8.72 -10.55 8.43
C ARG A 256 7.72 -10.55 9.56
N TYR A 257 6.58 -11.17 9.32
CA TYR A 257 5.45 -11.17 10.22
C TYR A 257 5.08 -12.59 10.64
N ASP A 258 4.99 -12.82 11.95
CA ASP A 258 4.22 -13.92 12.50
C ASP A 258 2.94 -13.38 13.15
N PHE A 259 1.85 -14.12 13.00
CA PHE A 259 0.54 -13.78 13.52
C PHE A 259 0.12 -14.79 14.58
N VAL A 260 -0.44 -14.30 15.68
CA VAL A 260 -1.18 -15.11 16.64
C VAL A 260 -2.61 -14.60 16.66
N CYS A 261 -3.53 -15.45 16.25
CA CYS A 261 -4.95 -15.13 16.12
C CYS A 261 -5.74 -15.90 17.17
N LYS A 262 -6.79 -15.27 17.69
CA LYS A 262 -7.80 -15.92 18.53
C LYS A 262 -9.11 -15.97 17.76
N SER A 263 -9.69 -17.16 17.64
CA SER A 263 -10.96 -17.40 16.98
C SER A 263 -11.87 -18.25 17.86
N ALA A 264 -13.06 -18.59 17.36
CA ALA A 264 -13.97 -19.52 18.04
C ALA A 264 -13.33 -20.90 18.25
N ASP A 265 -12.42 -21.31 17.35
CA ASP A 265 -11.75 -22.61 17.38
C ASP A 265 -10.50 -22.64 18.29
N GLY A 266 -10.19 -21.51 18.93
CA GLY A 266 -9.05 -21.37 19.84
C GLY A 266 -7.98 -20.41 19.34
N VAL A 267 -6.75 -20.59 19.83
CA VAL A 267 -5.59 -19.77 19.47
C VAL A 267 -4.76 -20.48 18.41
N CYS A 268 -4.47 -19.79 17.32
CA CYS A 268 -3.65 -20.28 16.22
C CYS A 268 -2.47 -19.34 15.96
N CYS A 269 -1.37 -19.88 15.42
CA CYS A 269 -0.12 -19.16 15.23
C CYS A 269 0.53 -19.56 13.91
N THR A 270 1.12 -18.60 13.19
CA THR A 270 1.87 -18.87 11.95
C THR A 270 3.32 -19.24 12.20
N LYS A 271 3.87 -18.96 13.38
CA LYS A 271 5.27 -19.21 13.70
C LYS A 271 5.60 -20.69 13.56
N GLY A 272 6.67 -20.98 12.82
CA GLY A 272 7.12 -22.34 12.53
C GLY A 272 6.36 -23.05 11.41
N LEU A 273 5.32 -22.43 10.83
CA LEU A 273 4.67 -22.95 9.63
C LEU A 273 5.47 -22.55 8.38
N VAL A 274 5.52 -23.48 7.43
CA VAL A 274 6.24 -23.31 6.17
C VAL A 274 5.47 -22.31 5.29
N GLY A 275 6.15 -21.24 4.90
CA GLY A 275 5.66 -20.29 3.90
C GLY A 275 5.92 -20.78 2.47
N GLY A 276 6.13 -19.85 1.55
CA GLY A 276 6.37 -20.20 0.15
C GLY A 276 5.08 -20.39 -0.63
N GLY A 277 5.20 -20.82 -1.88
CA GLY A 277 4.09 -20.93 -2.81
C GLY A 277 4.46 -21.85 -3.96
N SER A 278 3.46 -22.27 -4.73
CA SER A 278 3.70 -23.05 -5.93
C SER A 278 4.36 -22.19 -7.01
N ASP A 279 5.41 -22.76 -7.62
CA ASP A 279 5.98 -22.25 -8.87
C ASP A 279 4.98 -22.57 -9.99
N VAL A 280 4.51 -21.53 -10.66
CA VAL A 280 3.68 -21.62 -11.85
C VAL A 280 4.52 -21.05 -13.00
N PRO A 281 5.11 -21.90 -13.85
CA PRO A 281 5.95 -21.42 -14.92
C PRO A 281 5.14 -20.55 -15.88
N PHE A 282 5.73 -19.45 -16.33
CA PHE A 282 5.16 -18.66 -17.41
C PHE A 282 4.94 -19.55 -18.63
N CYS A 283 3.67 -19.69 -19.03
CA CYS A 283 3.29 -20.37 -20.25
C CYS A 283 2.90 -19.28 -21.27
N ALA A 284 3.77 -19.03 -22.24
CA ALA A 284 3.44 -18.15 -23.35
C ALA A 284 2.21 -18.70 -24.08
N ARG A 285 1.30 -17.82 -24.45
CA ARG A 285 0.17 -18.22 -25.29
C ARG A 285 0.70 -18.49 -26.71
N GLU A 286 0.61 -19.74 -27.17
CA GLU A 286 1.13 -20.15 -28.48
C GLU A 286 0.33 -19.54 -29.66
N GLU A 287 -0.98 -19.38 -29.48
CA GLU A 287 -1.87 -18.81 -30.50
C GLU A 287 -2.73 -17.69 -29.91
N LEU A 288 -2.81 -16.55 -30.61
CA LEU A 288 -3.72 -15.48 -30.23
C LEU A 288 -5.18 -15.96 -30.35
N PRO A 289 -6.10 -15.47 -29.51
CA PRO A 289 -7.52 -15.78 -29.65
C PRO A 289 -8.02 -15.47 -31.07
N PRO A 290 -9.00 -16.22 -31.61
CA PRO A 290 -9.57 -15.96 -32.92
C PRO A 290 -9.99 -14.48 -33.06
N GLY A 291 -9.51 -13.80 -34.10
CA GLY A 291 -9.80 -12.38 -34.35
C GLY A 291 -8.90 -11.38 -33.60
N VAL A 292 -7.99 -11.85 -32.75
CA VAL A 292 -6.93 -11.02 -32.15
C VAL A 292 -5.67 -11.21 -32.98
N THR A 293 -5.20 -10.15 -33.62
CA THR A 293 -3.87 -10.14 -34.23
C THR A 293 -2.94 -9.26 -33.40
N ASN A 294 -1.60 -9.40 -33.55
CA ASN A 294 -0.63 -8.51 -32.91
C ASN A 294 -0.78 -7.03 -33.31
N ARG A 295 -1.74 -6.71 -34.18
CA ARG A 295 -2.11 -5.36 -34.58
C ARG A 295 -3.62 -5.20 -34.39
N GLU A 296 -4.03 -4.21 -33.60
CA GLU A 296 -5.44 -3.82 -33.51
C GLU A 296 -5.97 -3.25 -34.83
N LEU A 297 -5.07 -2.87 -35.73
CA LEU A 297 -5.36 -2.23 -37.02
C LEU A 297 -4.60 -2.93 -38.14
N GLU A 298 -5.27 -3.12 -39.26
CA GLU A 298 -4.61 -3.50 -40.50
C GLU A 298 -3.59 -2.42 -40.93
N ALA A 299 -2.58 -2.82 -41.70
CA ALA A 299 -1.58 -1.89 -42.21
C ALA A 299 -2.25 -0.74 -42.98
N GLY A 300 -2.01 0.50 -42.55
CA GLY A 300 -2.58 1.71 -43.16
C GLY A 300 -4.00 2.07 -42.70
N GLN A 301 -4.66 1.26 -41.86
CA GLN A 301 -6.02 1.54 -41.38
C GLN A 301 -6.06 2.76 -40.42
N PHE A 302 -5.03 2.96 -39.61
CA PHE A 302 -4.87 4.16 -38.79
C PHE A 302 -4.77 5.44 -39.64
N ALA A 303 -3.99 5.40 -40.73
CA ALA A 303 -3.84 6.53 -41.64
C ALA A 303 -5.19 6.92 -42.26
N LYS A 304 -6.02 5.93 -42.64
CA LYS A 304 -7.38 6.16 -43.13
C LYS A 304 -8.30 6.82 -42.09
N PHE A 305 -8.17 6.48 -40.80
CA PHE A 305 -8.93 7.17 -39.74
C PHE A 305 -8.48 8.62 -39.55
N VAL A 306 -7.17 8.88 -39.63
CA VAL A 306 -6.61 10.24 -39.57
C VAL A 306 -7.08 11.08 -40.74
N ASP A 307 -7.09 10.52 -41.96
CA ASP A 307 -7.53 11.24 -43.15
C ASP A 307 -9.04 11.48 -43.18
N LYS A 308 -9.85 10.61 -42.57
CA LYS A 308 -11.30 10.80 -42.42
C LYS A 308 -11.67 11.83 -41.34
N ALA A 309 -10.77 12.08 -40.39
CA ALA A 309 -10.97 13.03 -39.29
C ALA A 309 -10.48 14.45 -39.61
N LYS A 310 -9.79 14.64 -40.75
CA LYS A 310 -9.47 15.96 -41.33
C LYS A 310 -10.64 16.47 -42.16
#